data_AF-A0A3R6RS66-F1
#
_entry.id   AF-A0A3R6RS66-F1
#
_cell.length_a   1.000
_cell.length_b   1.000
_cell.length_c   1.000
_cell.angle_alpha   90.00
_cell.angle_beta   90.00
_cell.angle_gamma   90.00
#
_symmetry.space_group_name_H-M   'P 1'
#
loop_
_entity.id
_entity.type
_entity.pdbx_description
1 polymer ?
#
loop_
_entity_poly.entity_id
_entity_poly.type
_entity_poly.pdbx_seq_one_letter_code
_entity_poly.pdbx_strand_id
1 'polypeptide(L)'
;MNLRKRVIESTIIAVMLTVVTAVTAVMQTAPVENVPEPQQETKAVVDVQADGSAGIIEELAALGDAATEQASIERADVVVVAEAQEEEPQLSEEQQAWNSKLMANVDDFLYIRSSADGESEVIGKLYKGAAADIVETLDGWYHITSGSVDGYVKSEYCVAGQEAYAYAQTVCDTVATVTTGGLRVRSEANPDASVIKAASEGDKLVVDTQTESPEGWVAVSLKNSTAFVSADYVTVSLNVASAVSMEEERAALEEKAAEEAAKKAAQTTTTMVTQNASVAANCDEVTLLAALIQCEAGSECYEGQLAVGAVVMNRLRSGAYPSSLYDVIYQSGQFTPAGNGKVASVISSGVSGSCLQAAQEALSGVDNTGGALSFRRASSGQAGVVIGNHVFF
;
A
#
# COMPACT_ATOMS: atom_id res chain seq x y z
N MET A 1 65.57 -3.12 -35.39
CA MET A 1 64.25 -3.68 -34.99
C MET A 1 63.82 -2.97 -33.72
N ASN A 2 62.85 -2.07 -33.86
CA ASN A 2 62.24 -1.27 -32.79
C ASN A 2 61.02 -2.02 -32.26
N LEU A 3 60.86 -2.16 -30.94
CA LEU A 3 59.55 -2.30 -30.30
C LEU A 3 59.55 -1.67 -28.89
N ARG A 4 59.16 -0.40 -28.96
CA ARG A 4 58.50 0.52 -28.02
C ARG A 4 58.11 -0.02 -26.63
N LYS A 5 58.68 0.62 -25.58
CA LYS A 5 58.12 0.72 -24.24
C LYS A 5 56.83 1.58 -24.29
N ARG A 6 55.72 1.09 -23.72
CA ARG A 6 54.55 1.91 -23.39
C ARG A 6 54.54 2.15 -21.89
N VAL A 7 54.67 3.41 -21.51
CA VAL A 7 54.37 3.95 -20.19
C VAL A 7 52.83 4.05 -20.12
N ILE A 8 52.22 3.52 -19.07
CA ILE A 8 50.81 3.74 -18.75
C ILE A 8 50.81 4.67 -17.54
N GLU A 9 50.43 5.92 -17.77
CA GLU A 9 50.11 6.90 -16.74
C GLU A 9 48.77 6.51 -16.11
N SER A 10 48.77 6.21 -14.81
CA SER A 10 47.54 5.98 -14.05
C SER A 10 46.99 7.33 -13.56
N THR A 11 45.96 7.82 -14.25
CA THR A 11 45.15 8.94 -13.81
C THR A 11 44.33 8.53 -12.60
N ILE A 12 44.67 9.09 -11.43
CA ILE A 12 43.87 8.99 -10.20
C ILE A 12 42.60 9.83 -10.40
N ILE A 13 41.46 9.17 -10.57
CA ILE A 13 40.14 9.84 -10.52
C ILE A 13 39.65 9.75 -9.08
N ALA A 14 39.85 10.84 -8.34
CA ALA A 14 39.25 11.06 -7.04
C ALA A 14 37.76 11.40 -7.23
N VAL A 15 36.87 10.45 -6.93
CA VAL A 15 35.43 10.73 -6.82
C VAL A 15 35.15 11.10 -5.36
N MET A 16 35.10 12.41 -5.10
CA MET A 16 34.53 12.95 -3.87
C MET A 16 33.01 12.72 -3.89
N LEU A 17 32.54 11.89 -2.97
CA LEU A 17 31.12 11.67 -2.71
C LEU A 17 30.62 12.78 -1.78
N THR A 18 30.10 13.88 -2.34
CA THR A 18 29.41 14.91 -1.56
C THR A 18 27.97 14.49 -1.26
N VAL A 19 27.71 14.27 0.03
CA VAL A 19 26.38 14.08 0.60
C VAL A 19 25.60 15.39 0.48
N VAL A 20 24.52 15.39 -0.30
CA VAL A 20 23.56 16.51 -0.33
C VAL A 20 22.48 16.21 0.70
N THR A 21 22.55 16.88 1.83
CA THR A 21 21.46 16.98 2.80
C THR A 21 20.40 17.94 2.25
N ALA A 22 19.17 17.43 2.12
CA ALA A 22 18.00 18.24 1.79
C ALA A 22 17.72 19.24 2.93
N VAL A 23 17.66 20.53 2.59
CA VAL A 23 17.14 21.58 3.47
C VAL A 23 15.74 21.93 2.96
N THR A 24 14.74 21.60 3.77
CA THR A 24 13.37 22.08 3.64
C THR A 24 13.32 23.57 3.99
N ALA A 25 12.88 24.41 3.05
CA ALA A 25 12.60 25.83 3.31
C ALA A 25 11.09 26.02 3.45
N VAL A 26 10.67 26.37 4.68
CA VAL A 26 9.33 26.82 5.04
C VAL A 26 9.26 28.35 4.86
N MET A 27 8.18 28.78 4.20
CA MET A 27 7.47 30.07 4.24
C MET A 27 8.24 31.38 4.43
N GLN A 28 8.03 32.32 3.51
CA GLN A 28 7.79 33.72 3.90
C GLN A 28 6.95 34.46 2.84
N THR A 29 5.71 34.77 3.20
CA THR A 29 4.90 35.79 2.52
C THR A 29 5.33 37.16 3.02
N ALA A 30 5.41 38.13 2.11
CA ALA A 30 5.48 39.55 2.44
C ALA A 30 4.43 40.32 1.61
N PRO A 31 3.82 41.36 2.19
CA PRO A 31 2.65 42.04 1.64
C PRO A 31 3.06 43.17 0.68
N VAL A 32 2.09 43.84 0.03
CA VAL A 32 1.96 45.33 -0.04
C VAL A 32 0.93 45.80 -1.10
N GLU A 33 0.05 46.70 -0.65
CA GLU A 33 -0.67 47.84 -1.28
C GLU A 33 -1.59 47.68 -2.52
N ASN A 34 -2.89 47.59 -2.23
CA ASN A 34 -3.93 48.64 -2.39
C ASN A 34 -3.59 49.89 -3.25
N VAL A 35 -4.29 50.20 -4.35
CA VAL A 35 -5.42 51.20 -4.52
C VAL A 35 -5.36 51.68 -6.01
N PRO A 36 -6.40 52.24 -6.71
CA PRO A 36 -7.87 52.26 -6.56
C PRO A 36 -8.66 51.79 -7.83
N GLU A 37 -9.97 51.63 -7.66
CA GLU A 37 -11.00 51.71 -8.73
C GLU A 37 -11.06 53.10 -9.40
N PRO A 38 -11.70 53.19 -10.59
CA PRO A 38 -12.83 54.10 -10.68
C PRO A 38 -14.07 53.53 -11.38
N GLN A 39 -15.18 53.64 -10.66
CA GLN A 39 -16.54 54.09 -11.01
C GLN A 39 -17.13 53.95 -12.44
N GLN A 40 -18.35 53.40 -12.42
CA GLN A 40 -19.51 53.52 -13.30
C GLN A 40 -19.59 54.72 -14.25
N GLU A 41 -20.14 54.46 -15.46
CA GLU A 41 -21.20 55.32 -16.02
C GLU A 41 -22.13 54.58 -17.00
N THR A 42 -23.34 55.13 -17.07
CA THR A 42 -24.62 54.65 -17.60
C THR A 42 -24.91 55.00 -19.08
N LYS A 43 -25.78 54.22 -19.77
CA LYS A 43 -26.91 54.63 -20.67
C LYS A 43 -27.24 53.49 -21.67
N ALA A 44 -28.43 52.89 -21.68
CA ALA A 44 -29.74 53.35 -22.19
C ALA A 44 -30.02 53.00 -23.67
N VAL A 45 -30.96 52.06 -23.85
CA VAL A 45 -32.08 51.95 -24.83
C VAL A 45 -31.79 52.07 -26.34
N VAL A 46 -32.10 51.00 -27.11
CA VAL A 46 -32.84 51.06 -28.39
C VAL A 46 -33.71 49.80 -28.57
N ASP A 47 -34.96 50.04 -28.93
CA ASP A 47 -36.09 49.16 -29.30
C ASP A 47 -35.84 48.34 -30.60
N VAL A 48 -36.51 47.18 -30.78
CA VAL A 48 -37.24 46.70 -32.00
C VAL A 48 -37.73 45.24 -31.77
N GLN A 49 -38.99 45.13 -31.37
CA GLN A 49 -40.14 44.38 -31.92
C GLN A 49 -40.02 43.04 -32.71
N ALA A 50 -40.87 42.09 -32.27
CA ALA A 50 -41.59 40.96 -32.93
C ALA A 50 -40.75 39.77 -33.47
N ASP A 51 -41.12 38.50 -33.27
CA ASP A 51 -42.45 37.91 -33.51
C ASP A 51 -42.68 36.57 -32.75
N GLY A 52 -43.97 36.24 -32.55
CA GLY A 52 -44.67 34.96 -32.19
C GLY A 52 -43.92 33.77 -31.54
N SER A 53 -44.48 32.98 -30.63
CA SER A 53 -45.87 32.55 -30.39
C SER A 53 -45.98 31.94 -28.97
N ALA A 54 -46.95 32.37 -28.14
CA ALA A 54 -48.11 31.59 -27.66
C ALA A 54 -47.92 30.07 -27.60
N GLY A 55 -48.28 29.32 -26.56
CA GLY A 55 -48.84 29.53 -25.21
C GLY A 55 -48.53 28.22 -24.42
N ILE A 56 -48.87 27.99 -23.16
CA ILE A 56 -50.05 28.34 -22.37
C ILE A 56 -49.70 28.10 -20.89
N ILE A 57 -50.31 28.92 -20.04
CA ILE A 57 -50.05 29.14 -18.61
C ILE A 57 -50.87 28.17 -17.74
N GLU A 58 -50.27 27.92 -16.57
CA GLU A 58 -50.75 27.30 -15.35
C GLU A 58 -51.97 28.01 -14.70
N GLU A 59 -52.63 27.29 -13.79
CA GLU A 59 -53.45 27.83 -12.68
C GLU A 59 -54.87 28.36 -12.96
N LEU A 60 -55.87 27.67 -12.39
CA LEU A 60 -57.10 28.32 -11.94
C LEU A 60 -57.62 27.64 -10.66
N ALA A 61 -57.35 28.30 -9.53
CA ALA A 61 -57.99 28.05 -8.25
C ALA A 61 -59.11 29.09 -7.99
N ALA A 62 -60.10 28.65 -7.21
CA ALA A 62 -61.02 29.43 -6.38
C ALA A 62 -62.29 30.05 -7.01
N LEU A 63 -63.42 29.41 -6.68
CA LEU A 63 -64.77 29.93 -6.37
C LEU A 63 -65.57 28.67 -5.96
N GLY A 64 -66.36 28.54 -4.89
CA GLY A 64 -66.97 29.40 -3.89
C GLY A 64 -68.08 28.55 -3.25
N ASP A 65 -68.27 28.71 -1.94
CA ASP A 65 -69.11 27.92 -1.03
C ASP A 65 -70.65 28.02 -1.26
N ALA A 66 -71.38 27.07 -0.66
CA ALA A 66 -72.80 27.06 -0.23
C ALA A 66 -73.88 26.27 -1.03
N ALA A 67 -74.20 25.09 -0.45
CA ALA A 67 -75.51 24.62 0.05
C ALA A 67 -76.72 24.29 -0.89
N THR A 68 -76.95 22.97 -1.01
CA THR A 68 -78.22 22.19 -0.94
C THR A 68 -79.48 22.61 -1.72
N GLU A 69 -79.93 21.73 -2.63
CA GLU A 69 -81.32 21.25 -2.66
C GLU A 69 -81.44 19.83 -3.29
N GLN A 70 -82.49 19.13 -2.89
CA GLN A 70 -82.70 17.69 -2.94
C GLN A 70 -83.01 17.13 -4.34
N ALA A 71 -82.43 15.99 -4.68
CA ALA A 71 -83.05 15.04 -5.62
C ALA A 71 -82.64 13.60 -5.25
N SER A 72 -83.62 12.83 -4.81
CA SER A 72 -83.57 11.39 -4.61
C SER A 72 -83.32 10.68 -5.93
N ILE A 73 -82.22 9.93 -6.03
CA ILE A 73 -82.01 8.94 -7.10
C ILE A 73 -81.66 7.61 -6.43
N GLU A 74 -82.35 6.57 -6.88
CA GLU A 74 -82.28 5.21 -6.40
C GLU A 74 -80.86 4.62 -6.47
N ARG A 75 -80.57 3.83 -5.44
CA ARG A 75 -79.33 3.12 -5.19
C ARG A 75 -79.12 2.03 -6.26
N ALA A 76 -78.33 2.34 -7.27
CA ALA A 76 -77.59 1.32 -8.00
C ALA A 76 -76.30 1.04 -7.22
N ASP A 77 -76.10 -0.20 -6.78
CA ASP A 77 -74.84 -0.65 -6.22
C ASP A 77 -73.75 -0.54 -7.30
N VAL A 78 -73.07 0.60 -7.33
CA VAL A 78 -71.78 0.72 -7.99
C VAL A 78 -70.79 0.07 -7.05
N VAL A 79 -70.39 -1.15 -7.39
CA VAL A 79 -69.16 -1.74 -6.85
C VAL A 79 -68.04 -0.82 -7.28
N VAL A 80 -67.58 0.02 -6.34
CA VAL A 80 -66.33 0.76 -6.48
C VAL A 80 -65.24 -0.30 -6.46
N VAL A 81 -64.84 -0.74 -7.65
CA VAL A 81 -63.57 -1.43 -7.82
C VAL A 81 -62.54 -0.37 -7.46
N ALA A 82 -62.04 -0.43 -6.23
CA ALA A 82 -60.87 0.34 -5.84
C ALA A 82 -59.80 -0.02 -6.86
N GLU A 83 -59.45 0.92 -7.74
CA GLU A 83 -58.22 0.85 -8.49
C GLU A 83 -57.11 0.76 -7.44
N ALA A 84 -56.57 -0.44 -7.27
CA ALA A 84 -55.34 -0.64 -6.54
C ALA A 84 -54.28 0.13 -7.34
N GLN A 85 -54.05 1.37 -6.90
CA GLN A 85 -52.90 2.14 -7.32
C GLN A 85 -51.70 1.32 -6.85
N GLU A 86 -51.01 0.68 -7.80
CA GLU A 86 -49.74 0.02 -7.53
C GLU A 86 -48.78 1.14 -7.08
N GLU A 87 -48.64 1.30 -5.77
CA GLU A 87 -47.59 2.13 -5.19
C GLU A 87 -46.26 1.49 -5.62
N GLU A 88 -45.57 2.12 -6.58
CA GLU A 88 -44.20 1.71 -6.88
C GLU A 88 -43.39 1.75 -5.58
N PRO A 89 -42.61 0.69 -5.28
CA PRO A 89 -41.84 0.64 -4.04
C PRO A 89 -40.85 1.80 -4.03
N GLN A 90 -41.00 2.73 -3.07
CA GLN A 90 -40.08 3.84 -2.90
C GLN A 90 -38.70 3.29 -2.46
N LEU A 91 -37.68 3.53 -3.29
CA LEU A 91 -36.29 3.19 -2.97
C LEU A 91 -35.82 4.00 -1.77
N SER A 92 -35.07 3.38 -0.85
CA SER A 92 -34.42 4.07 0.27
C SER A 92 -33.38 5.08 -0.22
N GLU A 93 -33.00 6.06 0.61
CA GLU A 93 -31.96 7.04 0.27
C GLU A 93 -30.63 6.35 -0.13
N GLU A 94 -30.27 5.27 0.58
CA GLU A 94 -29.10 4.46 0.26
C GLU A 94 -29.25 3.84 -1.14
N GLN A 95 -30.38 3.18 -1.43
CA GLN A 95 -30.63 2.59 -2.75
C GLN A 95 -30.58 3.63 -3.87
N GLN A 96 -31.12 4.83 -3.66
CA GLN A 96 -31.08 5.91 -4.65
C GLN A 96 -29.65 6.37 -4.93
N ALA A 97 -28.79 6.44 -3.92
CA ALA A 97 -27.38 6.79 -4.09
C ALA A 97 -26.60 5.79 -4.95
N TRP A 98 -27.09 4.56 -5.09
CA TRP A 98 -26.50 3.53 -5.95
C TRP A 98 -26.90 3.63 -7.43
N ASN A 99 -27.91 4.44 -7.78
CA ASN A 99 -28.35 4.58 -9.18
C ASN A 99 -27.26 5.13 -10.11
N SER A 100 -26.33 5.92 -9.59
CA SER A 100 -25.17 6.45 -10.31
C SER A 100 -23.87 5.73 -9.94
N LYS A 101 -23.93 4.55 -9.33
CA LYS A 101 -22.75 3.77 -8.94
C LYS A 101 -22.61 2.49 -9.76
N LEU A 102 -21.38 2.05 -9.89
CA LEU A 102 -21.04 0.73 -10.38
C LEU A 102 -20.07 0.01 -9.44
N MET A 103 -19.98 -1.30 -9.61
CA MET A 103 -18.94 -2.14 -9.01
C MET A 103 -18.30 -3.05 -10.05
N ALA A 104 -17.02 -3.33 -9.86
CA ALA A 104 -16.32 -4.32 -10.67
C ALA A 104 -16.83 -5.74 -10.35
N ASN A 105 -17.31 -6.44 -11.38
CA ASN A 105 -17.70 -7.85 -11.32
C ASN A 105 -16.61 -8.70 -12.00
N VAL A 106 -15.49 -8.85 -11.30
CA VAL A 106 -14.27 -9.54 -11.75
C VAL A 106 -13.69 -10.36 -10.60
N ASP A 107 -12.75 -11.26 -10.89
CA ASP A 107 -12.11 -12.08 -9.85
C ASP A 107 -11.11 -11.30 -9.01
N ASP A 108 -10.27 -10.48 -9.65
CA ASP A 108 -9.20 -9.73 -8.99
C ASP A 108 -9.39 -8.21 -9.14
N PHE A 109 -9.27 -7.70 -10.37
CA PHE A 109 -9.40 -6.27 -10.66
C PHE A 109 -9.71 -6.01 -12.15
N LEU A 110 -10.20 -4.81 -12.41
CA LEU A 110 -10.43 -4.23 -13.72
C LEU A 110 -9.49 -3.04 -13.92
N TYR A 111 -8.86 -2.93 -15.09
CA TYR A 111 -8.05 -1.77 -15.41
C TYR A 111 -8.93 -0.55 -15.74
N ILE A 112 -8.57 0.59 -15.15
CA ILE A 112 -9.13 1.90 -15.48
C ILE A 112 -8.18 2.58 -16.45
N ARG A 113 -8.73 3.06 -17.56
CA ARG A 113 -7.96 3.64 -18.66
C ARG A 113 -8.19 5.13 -18.80
N SER A 114 -7.23 5.81 -19.41
CA SER A 114 -7.31 7.26 -19.68
C SER A 114 -8.33 7.63 -20.77
N SER A 115 -8.80 6.68 -21.57
CA SER A 115 -9.81 6.90 -22.62
C SER A 115 -10.68 5.65 -22.84
N ALA A 116 -11.85 5.82 -23.47
CA ALA A 116 -12.82 4.76 -23.77
C ALA A 116 -12.36 3.84 -24.92
N ASP A 117 -11.15 3.30 -24.81
CA ASP A 117 -10.54 2.40 -25.79
C ASP A 117 -9.63 1.38 -25.09
N GLY A 118 -9.45 0.22 -25.71
CA GLY A 118 -8.72 -0.91 -25.12
C GLY A 118 -7.19 -0.77 -25.13
N GLU A 119 -6.64 0.27 -25.74
CA GLU A 119 -5.20 0.43 -25.96
C GLU A 119 -4.61 1.63 -25.22
N SER A 120 -5.46 2.51 -24.67
CA SER A 120 -5.04 3.69 -23.92
C SER A 120 -4.36 3.34 -22.61
N GLU A 121 -3.62 4.32 -22.09
CA GLU A 121 -2.84 4.18 -20.88
C GLU A 121 -3.72 3.74 -19.70
N VAL A 122 -3.23 2.74 -18.97
CA VAL A 122 -3.82 2.28 -17.72
C VAL A 122 -3.41 3.25 -16.62
N ILE A 123 -4.40 3.88 -15.98
CA ILE A 123 -4.18 4.91 -14.95
C ILE A 123 -4.62 4.45 -13.56
N GLY A 124 -5.35 3.33 -13.47
CA GLY A 124 -5.69 2.74 -12.18
C GLY A 124 -6.22 1.32 -12.29
N LYS A 125 -6.55 0.75 -11.13
CA LYS A 125 -7.18 -0.55 -10.96
C LYS A 125 -8.41 -0.41 -10.07
N LEU A 126 -9.53 -0.96 -10.53
CA LEU A 126 -10.74 -1.14 -9.76
C LEU A 126 -10.81 -2.60 -9.29
N TYR A 127 -10.49 -2.86 -8.03
CA TYR A 127 -10.48 -4.21 -7.47
C TYR A 127 -11.89 -4.78 -7.30
N LYS A 128 -11.99 -6.10 -7.19
CA LYS A 128 -13.23 -6.76 -6.78
C LYS A 128 -13.73 -6.17 -5.46
N GLY A 129 -15.02 -5.85 -5.40
CA GLY A 129 -15.63 -5.21 -4.22
C GLY A 129 -15.38 -3.70 -4.13
N ALA A 130 -14.66 -3.10 -5.08
CA ALA A 130 -14.56 -1.66 -5.19
C ALA A 130 -15.73 -1.09 -6.00
N ALA A 131 -16.17 0.11 -5.60
CA ALA A 131 -17.23 0.85 -6.26
C ALA A 131 -16.68 2.12 -6.92
N ALA A 132 -17.40 2.60 -7.94
CA ALA A 132 -17.11 3.85 -8.61
C ALA A 132 -18.39 4.61 -8.94
N ASP A 133 -18.32 5.94 -8.99
CA ASP A 133 -19.40 6.79 -9.47
C ASP A 133 -19.34 6.88 -10.99
N ILE A 134 -20.48 6.70 -11.64
CA ILE A 134 -20.66 6.84 -13.09
C ILE A 134 -20.84 8.33 -13.39
N VAL A 135 -19.92 8.88 -14.18
CA VAL A 135 -20.00 10.25 -14.70
C VAL A 135 -20.70 10.27 -16.05
N GLU A 136 -20.35 9.32 -16.93
CA GLU A 136 -20.90 9.23 -18.28
C GLU A 136 -21.01 7.76 -18.72
N THR A 137 -22.09 7.45 -19.43
CA THR A 137 -22.31 6.13 -20.05
C THR A 137 -22.08 6.23 -21.56
N LEU A 138 -21.12 5.45 -22.05
CA LEU A 138 -20.74 5.35 -23.46
C LEU A 138 -21.04 3.94 -23.99
N ASP A 139 -20.99 3.76 -25.30
CA ASP A 139 -21.20 2.44 -25.91
C ASP A 139 -20.09 1.47 -25.51
N GLY A 140 -20.40 0.53 -24.61
CA GLY A 140 -19.46 -0.46 -24.08
C GLY A 140 -18.51 0.03 -22.97
N TRP A 141 -18.62 1.30 -22.55
CA TRP A 141 -17.73 1.91 -21.56
C TRP A 141 -18.47 2.79 -20.57
N TYR A 142 -17.93 2.90 -19.35
CA TYR A 142 -18.32 3.92 -18.38
C TYR A 142 -17.15 4.85 -18.12
N HIS A 143 -17.41 6.15 -18.13
CA HIS A 143 -16.56 7.15 -17.51
C HIS A 143 -16.88 7.18 -16.02
N ILE A 144 -15.87 6.97 -15.18
CA ILE A 144 -16.04 6.81 -13.75
C ILE A 144 -15.07 7.68 -12.95
N THR A 145 -15.48 7.98 -11.72
CA THR A 145 -14.60 8.52 -10.68
C THR A 145 -14.62 7.62 -9.46
N SER A 146 -13.44 7.26 -8.94
CA SER A 146 -13.30 6.49 -7.70
C SER A 146 -11.95 6.75 -7.04
N GLY A 147 -11.96 7.15 -5.77
CA GLY A 147 -10.74 7.54 -5.06
C GLY A 147 -10.07 8.75 -5.73
N SER A 148 -8.81 8.57 -6.13
CA SER A 148 -8.02 9.56 -6.87
C SER A 148 -8.09 9.40 -8.40
N VAL A 149 -8.83 8.39 -8.89
CA VAL A 149 -8.84 8.02 -10.31
C VAL A 149 -10.10 8.55 -11.00
N ASP A 150 -9.89 9.17 -12.16
CA ASP A 150 -10.89 9.63 -13.11
C ASP A 150 -10.57 9.02 -14.48
N GLY A 151 -11.43 8.12 -14.99
CA GLY A 151 -11.13 7.39 -16.21
C GLY A 151 -12.21 6.41 -16.67
N TYR A 152 -11.86 5.51 -17.58
CA TYR A 152 -12.81 4.68 -18.32
C TYR A 152 -12.65 3.19 -18.00
N VAL A 153 -13.77 2.52 -17.82
CA VAL A 153 -13.86 1.08 -17.60
C VAL A 153 -14.83 0.44 -18.58
N LYS A 154 -14.59 -0.80 -18.97
CA LYS A 154 -15.50 -1.55 -19.84
C LYS A 154 -16.76 -1.97 -19.09
N SER A 155 -17.92 -1.72 -19.67
CA SER A 155 -19.21 -2.00 -19.03
C SER A 155 -19.47 -3.49 -18.82
N GLU A 156 -18.95 -4.37 -19.69
CA GLU A 156 -19.10 -5.84 -19.60
C GLU A 156 -18.54 -6.45 -18.30
N TYR A 157 -17.62 -5.75 -17.62
CA TYR A 157 -16.99 -6.19 -16.37
C TYR A 157 -17.55 -5.46 -15.14
N CYS A 158 -18.64 -4.72 -15.30
CA CYS A 158 -19.25 -3.93 -14.24
C CYS A 158 -20.71 -4.31 -14.04
N VAL A 159 -21.17 -4.23 -12.79
CA VAL A 159 -22.59 -4.16 -12.45
C VAL A 159 -22.91 -2.73 -12.03
N ALA A 160 -24.07 -2.19 -12.40
CA ALA A 160 -24.44 -0.79 -12.16
C ALA A 160 -25.81 -0.67 -11.47
N GLY A 161 -26.06 0.47 -10.83
CA GLY A 161 -27.37 0.76 -10.25
C GLY A 161 -27.75 -0.19 -9.11
N GLN A 162 -29.01 -0.62 -9.12
CA GLN A 162 -29.54 -1.54 -8.10
C GLN A 162 -28.88 -2.92 -8.13
N GLU A 163 -28.40 -3.38 -9.29
CA GLU A 163 -27.64 -4.64 -9.38
C GLU A 163 -26.29 -4.52 -8.65
N ALA A 164 -25.64 -3.36 -8.77
CA ALA A 164 -24.42 -3.07 -8.03
C ALA A 164 -24.69 -3.04 -6.51
N TYR A 165 -25.80 -2.45 -6.08
CA TYR A 165 -26.20 -2.44 -4.67
C TYR A 165 -26.44 -3.85 -4.12
N ALA A 166 -27.20 -4.68 -4.85
CA ALA A 166 -27.43 -6.07 -4.46
C ALA A 166 -26.12 -6.86 -4.41
N TYR A 167 -25.23 -6.65 -5.38
CA TYR A 167 -23.91 -7.28 -5.38
C TYR A 167 -23.05 -6.82 -4.19
N ALA A 168 -23.06 -5.53 -3.88
CA ALA A 168 -22.35 -4.95 -2.74
C ALA A 168 -22.75 -5.59 -1.41
N GLN A 169 -24.04 -5.82 -1.19
CA GLN A 169 -24.53 -6.50 0.03
C GLN A 169 -24.00 -7.94 0.18
N THR A 170 -23.62 -8.59 -0.92
CA THR A 170 -23.06 -9.96 -0.88
C THR A 170 -21.55 -10.00 -0.70
N VAL A 171 -20.85 -8.96 -1.15
CA VAL A 171 -19.37 -8.94 -1.21
C VAL A 171 -18.76 -8.05 -0.14
N CYS A 172 -19.46 -7.01 0.30
CA CYS A 172 -18.94 -5.99 1.21
C CYS A 172 -19.59 -6.09 2.59
N ASP A 173 -18.77 -5.86 3.62
CA ASP A 173 -19.28 -5.69 4.99
C ASP A 173 -20.03 -4.36 5.13
N THR A 174 -21.03 -4.33 6.02
CA THR A 174 -21.62 -3.06 6.46
C THR A 174 -20.76 -2.45 7.57
N VAL A 175 -20.46 -1.16 7.49
CA VAL A 175 -19.65 -0.46 8.50
C VAL A 175 -20.37 0.78 9.01
N ALA A 176 -20.17 1.06 10.30
CA ALA A 176 -20.49 2.31 10.95
C ALA A 176 -19.24 3.19 10.91
N THR A 177 -19.26 4.22 10.07
CA THR A 177 -18.18 5.21 9.94
C THR A 177 -18.38 6.30 10.98
N VAL A 178 -17.40 6.50 11.85
CA VAL A 178 -17.47 7.45 12.95
C VAL A 178 -17.39 8.89 12.43
N THR A 179 -18.34 9.73 12.84
CA THR A 179 -18.43 11.15 12.40
C THR A 179 -17.98 12.15 13.47
N THR A 180 -17.45 11.67 14.59
CA THR A 180 -17.01 12.51 15.72
C THR A 180 -15.67 12.06 16.30
N GLY A 181 -14.90 12.99 16.85
CA GLY A 181 -13.66 12.70 17.54
C GLY A 181 -13.90 12.02 18.90
N GLY A 182 -13.44 10.78 19.08
CA GLY A 182 -13.42 10.11 20.38
C GLY A 182 -14.74 9.41 20.75
N LEU A 183 -15.44 8.85 19.77
CA LEU A 183 -16.64 8.05 19.98
C LEU A 183 -16.37 6.88 20.93
N ARG A 184 -17.20 6.74 21.97
CA ARG A 184 -17.08 5.64 22.94
C ARG A 184 -17.79 4.39 22.41
N VAL A 185 -17.02 3.33 22.23
CA VAL A 185 -17.53 1.99 21.94
C VAL A 185 -17.77 1.27 23.26
N ARG A 186 -19.01 0.83 23.49
CA ARG A 186 -19.49 0.37 24.80
C ARG A 186 -19.85 -1.11 24.79
N SER A 187 -19.87 -1.72 25.98
CA SER A 187 -20.24 -3.13 26.15
C SER A 187 -21.73 -3.42 25.96
N GLU A 188 -22.59 -2.41 26.16
CA GLU A 188 -24.05 -2.53 26.04
C GLU A 188 -24.64 -1.26 25.39
N ALA A 189 -25.85 -1.37 24.85
CA ALA A 189 -26.59 -0.29 24.18
C ALA A 189 -27.20 0.71 25.18
N ASN A 190 -26.37 1.32 26.02
CA ASN A 190 -26.79 2.40 26.93
C ASN A 190 -25.61 3.34 27.27
N PRO A 191 -25.87 4.61 27.63
CA PRO A 191 -24.82 5.60 27.85
C PRO A 191 -24.01 5.40 29.13
N ASP A 192 -24.44 4.51 30.03
CA ASP A 192 -23.78 4.21 31.30
C ASP A 192 -22.93 2.94 31.22
N ALA A 193 -23.01 2.18 30.14
CA ALA A 193 -22.29 0.95 29.91
C ALA A 193 -20.77 1.16 29.88
N SER A 194 -20.03 0.11 30.24
CA SER A 194 -18.56 0.13 30.26
C SER A 194 -18.00 0.46 28.88
N VAL A 195 -17.05 1.39 28.82
CA VAL A 195 -16.37 1.76 27.59
C VAL A 195 -15.28 0.73 27.30
N ILE A 196 -15.39 0.05 26.16
CA ILE A 196 -14.40 -0.93 25.69
C ILE A 196 -13.23 -0.21 25.03
N LYS A 197 -13.53 0.73 24.12
CA LYS A 197 -12.52 1.55 23.44
C LYS A 197 -13.09 2.91 23.03
N ALA A 198 -12.20 3.83 22.69
CA ALA A 198 -12.53 5.02 21.92
C ALA A 198 -12.21 4.80 20.44
N ALA A 199 -13.06 5.31 19.56
CA ALA A 199 -12.88 5.36 18.11
C ALA A 199 -12.70 6.82 17.68
N SER A 200 -11.86 7.04 16.68
CA SER A 200 -11.59 8.35 16.11
C SER A 200 -12.54 8.65 14.96
N GLU A 201 -12.66 9.93 14.61
CA GLU A 201 -13.40 10.33 13.41
C GLU A 201 -12.81 9.65 12.17
N GLY A 202 -13.68 9.14 11.29
CA GLY A 202 -13.31 8.35 10.12
C GLY A 202 -13.06 6.86 10.40
N ASP A 203 -12.99 6.43 11.67
CA ASP A 203 -12.87 5.00 11.98
C ASP A 203 -14.08 4.24 11.42
N LYS A 204 -13.82 3.11 10.76
CA LYS A 204 -14.87 2.20 10.27
C LYS A 204 -15.00 1.02 11.23
N LEU A 205 -16.17 0.87 11.83
CA LEU A 205 -16.50 -0.25 12.72
C LEU A 205 -17.44 -1.21 11.98
N VAL A 206 -17.05 -2.47 11.83
CA VAL A 206 -17.90 -3.49 11.18
C VAL A 206 -19.20 -3.65 11.98
N VAL A 207 -20.34 -3.48 11.32
CA VAL A 207 -21.66 -3.62 11.94
C VAL A 207 -21.98 -5.10 12.11
N ASP A 208 -22.47 -5.46 13.29
CA ASP A 208 -22.99 -6.79 13.56
C ASP A 208 -24.46 -6.84 13.13
N THR A 209 -24.70 -7.20 11.87
CA THR A 209 -26.06 -7.27 11.28
C THR A 209 -26.92 -8.38 11.88
N GLN A 210 -26.33 -9.29 12.67
CA GLN A 210 -27.03 -10.40 13.30
C GLN A 210 -27.60 -10.03 14.68
N THR A 211 -27.13 -8.92 15.27
CA THR A 211 -27.56 -8.47 16.60
C THR A 211 -28.53 -7.30 16.48
N GLU A 212 -29.78 -7.52 16.90
CA GLU A 212 -30.75 -6.42 17.04
C GLU A 212 -30.26 -5.41 18.07
N SER A 213 -30.36 -4.13 17.72
CA SER A 213 -29.93 -3.01 18.56
C SER A 213 -31.14 -2.13 18.91
N PRO A 214 -31.21 -1.61 20.15
CA PRO A 214 -32.19 -0.60 20.51
C PRO A 214 -32.08 0.65 19.63
N GLU A 215 -33.18 1.38 19.50
CA GLU A 215 -33.20 2.68 18.81
C GLU A 215 -32.11 3.61 19.35
N GLY A 216 -31.38 4.28 18.45
CA GLY A 216 -30.26 5.15 18.78
C GLY A 216 -28.92 4.43 19.00
N TRP A 217 -28.86 3.11 18.83
CA TRP A 217 -27.64 2.31 18.97
C TRP A 217 -27.37 1.45 17.74
N VAL A 218 -26.08 1.25 17.45
CA VAL A 218 -25.59 0.36 16.38
C VAL A 218 -24.69 -0.70 17.02
N ALA A 219 -25.04 -1.97 16.82
CA ALA A 219 -24.18 -3.10 17.18
C ALA A 219 -23.01 -3.19 16.21
N VAL A 220 -21.80 -3.30 16.76
CA VAL A 220 -20.55 -3.43 16.02
C VAL A 220 -19.77 -4.65 16.49
N SER A 221 -19.15 -5.34 15.55
CA SER A 221 -18.34 -6.53 15.81
C SER A 221 -16.89 -6.15 16.12
N LEU A 222 -16.43 -6.49 17.32
CA LEU A 222 -15.04 -6.34 17.74
C LEU A 222 -14.39 -7.73 17.87
N LYS A 223 -13.81 -8.25 16.78
CA LYS A 223 -13.13 -9.56 16.66
C LYS A 223 -13.97 -10.77 17.11
N ASN A 224 -14.27 -10.87 18.40
CA ASN A 224 -15.00 -11.97 19.05
C ASN A 224 -16.10 -11.48 20.03
N SER A 225 -16.42 -10.19 20.07
CA SER A 225 -17.47 -9.64 20.94
C SER A 225 -18.29 -8.59 20.23
N THR A 226 -19.59 -8.56 20.48
CA THR A 226 -20.46 -7.46 20.07
C THR A 226 -20.30 -6.31 21.03
N ALA A 227 -20.22 -5.09 20.49
CA ALA A 227 -20.19 -3.84 21.21
C ALA A 227 -21.19 -2.87 20.59
N PHE A 228 -21.40 -1.73 21.23
CA PHE A 228 -22.41 -0.78 20.81
C PHE A 228 -21.84 0.63 20.70
N VAL A 229 -22.26 1.34 19.66
CA VAL A 229 -22.00 2.76 19.46
C VAL A 229 -23.31 3.51 19.28
N SER A 230 -23.33 4.80 19.61
CA SER A 230 -24.52 5.63 19.43
C SER A 230 -24.67 5.99 17.94
N ALA A 231 -25.89 5.82 17.42
CA ALA A 231 -26.25 6.08 16.03
C ALA A 231 -26.06 7.55 15.63
N ASP A 232 -26.16 8.48 16.59
CA ASP A 232 -26.01 9.93 16.37
C ASP A 232 -24.61 10.33 15.88
N TYR A 233 -23.63 9.46 16.07
CA TYR A 233 -22.21 9.74 15.83
C TYR A 233 -21.57 8.80 14.81
N VAL A 234 -22.39 8.08 14.04
CA VAL A 234 -21.94 7.19 12.99
C VAL A 234 -22.84 7.28 11.77
N THR A 235 -22.26 7.04 10.59
CA THR A 235 -23.01 6.80 9.35
C THR A 235 -22.83 5.34 8.98
N VAL A 236 -23.94 4.61 8.88
CA VAL A 236 -23.94 3.19 8.49
C VAL A 236 -24.05 3.10 6.97
N SER A 237 -23.11 2.41 6.34
CA SER A 237 -23.11 2.18 4.89
C SER A 237 -22.32 0.92 4.53
N LEU A 238 -22.51 0.41 3.32
CA LEU A 238 -21.65 -0.64 2.78
C LEU A 238 -20.20 -0.18 2.65
N ASN A 239 -19.25 -1.00 3.09
CA ASN A 239 -17.82 -0.74 3.02
C ASN A 239 -17.27 -1.12 1.66
N VAL A 240 -17.54 -0.27 0.67
CA VAL A 240 -16.95 -0.41 -0.66
C VAL A 240 -15.54 0.18 -0.67
N ALA A 241 -14.63 -0.54 -1.32
CA ALA A 241 -13.30 0.01 -1.61
C ALA A 241 -13.40 1.03 -2.75
N SER A 242 -12.37 1.89 -2.87
CA SER A 242 -12.19 2.77 -4.02
C SER A 242 -11.15 2.20 -4.97
N ALA A 243 -11.12 2.73 -6.20
CA ALA A 243 -10.05 2.45 -7.14
C ALA A 243 -8.69 2.91 -6.58
N VAL A 244 -7.65 2.22 -7.02
CA VAL A 244 -6.25 2.55 -6.70
C VAL A 244 -5.59 3.03 -7.98
N SER A 245 -4.98 4.21 -7.94
CA SER A 245 -4.20 4.73 -9.06
C SER A 245 -2.93 3.92 -9.28
N MET A 246 -2.39 3.97 -10.50
CA MET A 246 -1.10 3.31 -10.79
C MET A 246 0.06 3.91 -9.98
N GLU A 247 -0.04 5.17 -9.57
CA GLU A 247 0.96 5.83 -8.72
C GLU A 247 0.92 5.29 -7.28
N GLU A 248 -0.26 5.18 -6.68
CA GLU A 248 -0.45 4.61 -5.34
C GLU A 248 0.00 3.14 -5.29
N GLU A 249 -0.33 2.35 -6.31
CA GLU A 249 0.11 0.95 -6.42
C GLU A 249 1.65 0.85 -6.46
N ARG A 250 2.31 1.69 -7.26
CA ARG A 250 3.78 1.71 -7.35
C ARG A 250 4.41 2.14 -6.02
N ALA A 251 3.88 3.18 -5.38
CA ALA A 251 4.38 3.66 -4.10
C ALA A 251 4.23 2.58 -3.00
N ALA A 252 3.10 1.87 -2.95
CA ALA A 252 2.88 0.79 -1.99
C ALA A 252 3.84 -0.40 -2.22
N LEU A 253 4.17 -0.71 -3.48
CA LEU A 253 5.15 -1.75 -3.82
C LEU A 253 6.57 -1.34 -3.41
N GLU A 254 6.96 -0.09 -3.64
CA GLU A 254 8.26 0.45 -3.23
C GLU A 254 8.41 0.50 -1.71
N GLU A 255 7.37 0.90 -0.98
CA GLU A 255 7.35 0.89 0.49
C GLU A 255 7.48 -0.53 1.04
N LYS A 256 6.70 -1.49 0.53
CA LYS A 256 6.82 -2.90 0.93
C LYS A 256 8.20 -3.48 0.64
N ALA A 257 8.78 -3.14 -0.51
CA ALA A 257 10.14 -3.56 -0.86
C ALA A 257 11.19 -2.93 0.07
N ALA A 258 11.02 -1.65 0.43
CA ALA A 258 11.88 -0.96 1.37
C ALA A 258 11.75 -1.53 2.79
N GLU A 259 10.54 -1.87 3.26
CA GLU A 259 10.32 -2.51 4.55
C GLU A 259 10.92 -3.92 4.60
N GLU A 260 10.78 -4.71 3.52
CA GLU A 260 11.41 -6.02 3.42
C GLU A 260 12.94 -5.90 3.38
N ALA A 261 13.48 -4.95 2.62
CA ALA A 261 14.91 -4.65 2.61
C ALA A 261 15.40 -4.19 3.99
N ALA A 262 14.64 -3.36 4.70
CA ALA A 262 14.94 -2.90 6.04
C ALA A 262 14.87 -4.05 7.06
N LYS A 263 13.91 -4.98 6.95
CA LYS A 263 13.84 -6.18 7.79
C LYS A 263 15.03 -7.12 7.55
N LYS A 264 15.46 -7.29 6.30
CA LYS A 264 16.68 -8.04 5.95
C LYS A 264 17.95 -7.35 6.49
N ALA A 265 18.02 -6.02 6.43
CA ALA A 265 19.13 -5.25 7.01
C ALA A 265 19.10 -5.24 8.55
N ALA A 266 17.93 -5.20 9.18
CA ALA A 266 17.76 -5.22 10.62
C ALA A 266 18.10 -6.60 11.21
N GLN A 267 17.82 -7.70 10.50
CA GLN A 267 18.34 -9.03 10.85
C GLN A 267 19.88 -9.11 10.84
N THR A 268 20.56 -8.17 10.18
CA THR A 268 22.03 -8.07 10.16
C THR A 268 22.59 -7.29 11.36
N THR A 269 21.73 -6.73 12.24
CA THR A 269 22.16 -5.82 13.31
C THR A 269 22.00 -6.42 14.71
N THR A 270 22.92 -7.28 15.11
CA THR A 270 23.49 -7.31 16.48
C THR A 270 24.88 -7.96 16.42
N THR A 271 25.80 -7.33 15.71
CA THR A 271 27.19 -7.80 15.62
C THR A 271 28.09 -6.77 16.29
N MET A 272 28.53 -7.07 17.51
CA MET A 272 29.65 -6.33 18.11
C MET A 272 30.89 -6.65 17.28
N VAL A 273 31.24 -5.75 16.36
CA VAL A 273 32.48 -5.86 15.58
C VAL A 273 33.65 -5.75 16.55
N THR A 274 34.38 -6.84 16.69
CA THR A 274 35.57 -6.91 17.55
C THR A 274 36.81 -6.75 16.68
N GLN A 275 37.76 -5.92 17.13
CA GLN A 275 39.05 -5.76 16.47
C GLN A 275 40.10 -6.64 17.17
N ASN A 276 40.44 -7.76 16.54
CA ASN A 276 41.50 -8.66 16.97
C ASN A 276 42.87 -8.21 16.43
N ALA A 277 43.96 -8.81 16.93
CA ALA A 277 45.30 -8.52 16.42
C ALA A 277 45.43 -8.92 14.93
N SER A 278 46.02 -8.03 14.13
CA SER A 278 46.28 -8.25 12.71
C SER A 278 47.32 -9.36 12.50
N VAL A 279 47.09 -10.25 11.54
CA VAL A 279 48.04 -11.27 11.11
C VAL A 279 48.73 -10.81 9.83
N ALA A 280 50.06 -10.75 9.81
CA ALA A 280 50.81 -10.46 8.60
C ALA A 280 50.72 -11.67 7.66
N ALA A 281 49.91 -11.55 6.60
CA ALA A 281 49.73 -12.57 5.58
C ALA A 281 50.41 -12.15 4.27
N ASN A 282 50.93 -13.14 3.53
CA ASN A 282 51.44 -12.92 2.19
C ASN A 282 50.31 -12.88 1.13
N CYS A 283 50.63 -12.47 -0.11
CA CYS A 283 49.65 -12.35 -1.19
C CYS A 283 48.92 -13.67 -1.48
N ASP A 284 49.61 -14.80 -1.34
CA ASP A 284 49.06 -16.12 -1.59
C ASP A 284 48.05 -16.53 -0.50
N GLU A 285 48.31 -16.15 0.76
CA GLU A 285 47.41 -16.37 1.91
C GLU A 285 46.13 -15.52 1.83
N VAL A 286 46.24 -14.26 1.41
CA VAL A 286 45.08 -13.40 1.15
C VAL A 286 44.21 -14.01 0.04
N THR A 287 44.84 -14.44 -1.05
CA THR A 287 44.14 -15.05 -2.19
C THR A 287 43.50 -16.38 -1.81
N LEU A 288 44.18 -17.19 -1.00
CA LEU A 288 43.67 -18.46 -0.50
C LEU A 288 42.44 -18.28 0.40
N LEU A 289 42.50 -17.34 1.35
CA LEU A 289 41.36 -17.02 2.21
C LEU A 289 40.19 -16.45 1.41
N ALA A 290 40.46 -15.54 0.48
CA ALA A 290 39.43 -14.93 -0.36
C ALA A 290 38.74 -15.97 -1.27
N ALA A 291 39.50 -16.91 -1.83
CA ALA A 291 38.95 -18.00 -2.63
C ALA A 291 38.06 -18.95 -1.79
N LEU A 292 38.44 -19.20 -0.53
CA LEU A 292 37.59 -19.95 0.40
C LEU A 292 36.30 -19.17 0.71
N ILE A 293 36.40 -17.88 1.04
CA ILE A 293 35.24 -17.02 1.31
C ILE A 293 34.29 -17.04 0.11
N GLN A 294 34.81 -16.94 -1.11
CA GLN A 294 33.98 -17.01 -2.31
C GLN A 294 33.30 -18.38 -2.49
N CYS A 295 33.98 -19.47 -2.09
CA CYS A 295 33.39 -20.80 -2.14
C CYS A 295 32.23 -21.00 -1.15
N GLU A 296 32.32 -20.41 0.04
CA GLU A 296 31.37 -20.61 1.14
C GLU A 296 30.27 -19.54 1.21
N ALA A 297 30.60 -18.30 0.83
CA ALA A 297 29.76 -17.12 1.02
C ALA A 297 29.78 -16.16 -0.19
N GLY A 298 30.24 -16.60 -1.37
CA GLY A 298 30.35 -15.72 -2.54
C GLY A 298 29.02 -15.12 -3.04
N SER A 299 27.88 -15.72 -2.69
CA SER A 299 26.53 -15.21 -2.97
C SER A 299 25.87 -14.52 -1.77
N GLU A 300 26.57 -14.41 -0.63
CA GLU A 300 26.07 -13.75 0.57
C GLU A 300 26.36 -12.24 0.54
N CYS A 301 25.71 -11.50 1.43
CA CYS A 301 26.07 -10.10 1.68
C CYS A 301 27.53 -9.95 2.11
N TYR A 302 28.07 -8.74 2.00
CA TYR A 302 29.45 -8.45 2.34
C TYR A 302 29.78 -8.86 3.79
N GLU A 303 28.86 -8.61 4.72
CA GLU A 303 28.98 -8.98 6.12
C GLU A 303 29.07 -10.50 6.30
N GLY A 304 28.35 -11.29 5.50
CA GLY A 304 28.43 -12.74 5.50
C GLY A 304 29.76 -13.26 4.95
N GLN A 305 30.33 -12.58 3.95
CA GLN A 305 31.66 -12.88 3.41
C GLN A 305 32.75 -12.62 4.45
N LEU A 306 32.70 -11.45 5.11
CA LEU A 306 33.60 -11.08 6.21
C LEU A 306 33.48 -12.06 7.39
N ALA A 307 32.27 -12.49 7.73
CA ALA A 307 32.02 -13.42 8.82
C ALA A 307 32.65 -14.80 8.62
N VAL A 308 32.60 -15.35 7.39
CA VAL A 308 33.33 -16.59 7.07
C VAL A 308 34.84 -16.40 7.21
N GLY A 309 35.36 -15.27 6.73
CA GLY A 309 36.77 -14.92 6.92
C GLY A 309 37.16 -14.83 8.39
N ALA A 310 36.33 -14.18 9.21
CA ALA A 310 36.53 -14.04 10.64
C ALA A 310 36.55 -15.39 11.37
N VAL A 311 35.67 -16.34 11.03
CA VAL A 311 35.70 -17.71 11.58
C VAL A 311 37.04 -18.40 11.32
N VAL A 312 37.57 -18.32 10.10
CA VAL A 312 38.88 -18.92 9.76
C VAL A 312 39.98 -18.29 10.62
N MET A 313 39.96 -16.97 10.79
CA MET A 313 40.93 -16.26 11.62
C MET A 313 40.77 -16.56 13.11
N ASN A 314 39.55 -16.75 13.60
CA ASN A 314 39.24 -17.13 14.97
C ASN A 314 39.77 -18.54 15.26
N ARG A 315 39.63 -19.47 14.33
CA ARG A 315 40.24 -20.81 14.41
C ARG A 315 41.74 -20.72 14.57
N LEU A 316 42.41 -19.97 13.69
CA LEU A 316 43.85 -19.77 13.73
C LEU A 316 44.32 -19.18 15.08
N ARG A 317 43.54 -18.25 15.67
CA ARG A 317 43.86 -17.59 16.95
C ARG A 317 43.53 -18.44 18.18
N SER A 318 42.55 -19.34 18.10
CA SER A 318 42.02 -20.09 19.24
C SER A 318 42.99 -21.12 19.83
N GLY A 319 44.01 -21.54 19.08
CA GLY A 319 44.93 -22.62 19.48
C GLY A 319 44.32 -24.03 19.50
N ALA A 320 43.01 -24.16 19.28
CA ALA A 320 42.30 -25.44 19.17
C ALA A 320 42.36 -26.05 17.74
N TYR A 321 42.82 -25.26 16.77
CA TYR A 321 42.95 -25.61 15.36
C TYR A 321 44.43 -25.51 14.94
N PRO A 322 44.80 -26.04 13.75
CA PRO A 322 46.15 -25.91 13.22
C PRO A 322 46.65 -24.46 13.19
N SER A 323 47.96 -24.27 13.32
CA SER A 323 48.60 -22.96 13.48
C SER A 323 48.94 -22.26 12.16
N SER A 324 48.45 -22.75 11.02
CA SER A 324 48.66 -22.13 9.71
C SER A 324 47.33 -21.98 8.97
N LEU A 325 47.20 -20.89 8.21
CA LEU A 325 45.99 -20.62 7.42
C LEU A 325 45.71 -21.76 6.44
N TYR A 326 46.76 -22.28 5.80
CA TYR A 326 46.65 -23.42 4.89
C TYR A 326 46.07 -24.65 5.61
N ASP A 327 46.61 -25.02 6.77
CA ASP A 327 46.17 -26.22 7.48
C ASP A 327 44.75 -26.08 8.04
N VAL A 328 44.34 -24.87 8.46
CA VAL A 328 42.95 -24.60 8.88
C VAL A 328 41.97 -24.78 7.71
N ILE A 329 42.33 -24.28 6.52
CA ILE A 329 41.48 -24.35 5.32
C ILE A 329 41.39 -25.78 4.78
N TYR A 330 42.50 -26.52 4.78
CA TYR A 330 42.57 -27.88 4.26
C TYR A 330 42.34 -28.98 5.32
N GLN A 331 41.97 -28.61 6.55
CA GLN A 331 41.62 -29.58 7.57
C GLN A 331 40.42 -30.43 7.13
N SER A 332 40.57 -31.75 7.22
CA SER A 332 39.54 -32.70 6.77
C SER A 332 38.18 -32.43 7.42
N GLY A 333 37.14 -32.30 6.58
CA GLY A 333 35.75 -32.12 7.01
C GLY A 333 35.34 -30.71 7.45
N GLN A 334 36.24 -29.72 7.42
CA GLN A 334 35.93 -28.36 7.87
C GLN A 334 35.44 -27.44 6.74
N PHE A 335 36.03 -27.55 5.54
CA PHE A 335 35.65 -26.78 4.35
C PHE A 335 35.60 -27.70 3.13
N THR A 336 34.40 -28.22 2.82
CA THR A 336 34.19 -29.17 1.71
C THR A 336 34.73 -28.67 0.35
N PRO A 337 34.64 -27.36 0.00
CA PRO A 337 35.22 -26.82 -1.22
C PRO A 337 36.76 -26.89 -1.32
N ALA A 338 37.47 -26.87 -0.18
CA ALA A 338 38.93 -26.96 -0.16
C ALA A 338 39.39 -28.39 -0.52
N GLY A 339 38.78 -29.40 0.10
CA GLY A 339 39.09 -30.82 -0.17
C GLY A 339 38.72 -31.30 -1.58
N ASN A 340 37.72 -30.67 -2.20
CA ASN A 340 37.24 -31.03 -3.56
C ASN A 340 37.92 -30.23 -4.69
N GLY A 341 38.96 -29.44 -4.39
CA GLY A 341 39.71 -28.67 -5.39
C GLY A 341 39.00 -27.41 -5.92
N LYS A 342 37.82 -27.07 -5.40
CA LYS A 342 37.06 -25.88 -5.83
C LYS A 342 37.78 -24.59 -5.48
N VAL A 343 38.44 -24.54 -4.32
CA VAL A 343 39.27 -23.39 -3.92
C VAL A 343 40.39 -23.14 -4.95
N ALA A 344 41.11 -24.18 -5.38
CA ALA A 344 42.15 -24.05 -6.41
C ALA A 344 41.60 -23.59 -7.77
N SER A 345 40.39 -24.04 -8.13
CA SER A 345 39.67 -23.60 -9.33
C SER A 345 39.31 -22.11 -9.27
N VAL A 346 38.82 -21.63 -8.12
CA VAL A 346 38.50 -20.21 -7.89
C VAL A 346 39.75 -19.34 -7.96
N ILE A 347 40.86 -19.78 -7.36
CA ILE A 347 42.16 -19.08 -7.45
C ILE A 347 42.60 -18.95 -8.92
N SER A 348 42.45 -20.03 -9.71
CA SER A 348 42.83 -20.04 -11.13
C SER A 348 41.93 -19.19 -12.01
N SER A 349 40.65 -19.06 -11.63
CA SER A 349 39.64 -18.31 -12.38
C SER A 349 39.57 -16.82 -12.00
N GLY A 350 40.24 -16.42 -10.91
CA GLY A 350 40.20 -15.08 -10.35
C GLY A 350 39.15 -14.97 -9.23
N VAL A 351 39.58 -14.43 -8.09
CA VAL A 351 38.73 -14.20 -6.92
C VAL A 351 37.96 -12.89 -7.09
N SER A 352 36.71 -12.83 -6.61
CA SER A 352 35.92 -11.59 -6.64
C SER A 352 36.53 -10.50 -5.75
N GLY A 353 36.35 -9.24 -6.15
CA GLY A 353 36.86 -8.09 -5.38
C GLY A 353 36.28 -7.99 -3.95
N SER A 354 35.00 -8.35 -3.77
CA SER A 354 34.36 -8.34 -2.44
C SER A 354 34.95 -9.38 -1.50
N CYS A 355 35.25 -10.59 -2.01
CA CYS A 355 35.86 -11.65 -1.19
C CYS A 355 37.32 -11.35 -0.87
N LEU A 356 38.06 -10.69 -1.77
CA LEU A 356 39.41 -10.19 -1.48
C LEU A 356 39.39 -9.13 -0.38
N GLN A 357 38.47 -8.18 -0.44
CA GLN A 357 38.31 -7.16 0.60
C GLN A 357 37.94 -7.79 1.95
N ALA A 358 36.97 -8.70 1.97
CA ALA A 358 36.57 -9.43 3.17
C ALA A 358 37.73 -10.23 3.81
N ALA A 359 38.56 -10.88 2.98
CA ALA A 359 39.75 -11.60 3.45
C ALA A 359 40.77 -10.65 4.10
N GLN A 360 41.04 -9.51 3.47
CA GLN A 360 41.96 -8.50 4.00
C GLN A 360 41.46 -7.93 5.33
N GLU A 361 40.17 -7.63 5.44
CA GLU A 361 39.56 -7.12 6.68
C GLU A 361 39.61 -8.16 7.81
N ALA A 362 39.28 -9.43 7.53
CA ALA A 362 39.40 -10.51 8.53
C ALA A 362 40.85 -10.69 9.01
N LEU A 363 41.82 -10.67 8.08
CA LEU A 363 43.26 -10.74 8.39
C LEU A 363 43.74 -9.54 9.21
N SER A 364 43.18 -8.35 8.96
CA SER A 364 43.46 -7.14 9.73
C SER A 364 42.92 -7.18 11.16
N GLY A 365 42.01 -8.12 11.46
CA GLY A 365 41.46 -8.31 12.80
C GLY A 365 39.96 -8.16 12.92
N VAL A 366 39.25 -7.74 11.87
CA VAL A 366 37.81 -7.48 11.95
C VAL A 366 37.05 -8.79 12.14
N ASP A 367 36.24 -8.87 13.19
CA ASP A 367 35.36 -10.00 13.48
C ASP A 367 33.95 -9.52 13.83
N ASN A 368 32.99 -9.78 12.94
CA ASN A 368 31.57 -9.50 13.13
C ASN A 368 30.79 -10.72 13.64
N THR A 369 31.44 -11.82 14.02
CA THR A 369 30.78 -13.06 14.49
C THR A 369 30.78 -13.22 16.01
N GLY A 370 31.48 -12.34 16.74
CA GLY A 370 31.62 -12.43 18.19
C GLY A 370 32.53 -13.59 18.64
N GLY A 371 33.55 -13.94 17.85
CA GLY A 371 34.48 -15.01 18.16
C GLY A 371 34.05 -16.41 17.70
N ALA A 372 33.07 -16.52 16.81
CA ALA A 372 32.57 -17.81 16.34
C ALA A 372 33.67 -18.65 15.69
N LEU A 373 33.58 -19.97 15.87
CA LEU A 373 34.51 -20.95 15.31
C LEU A 373 33.83 -21.85 14.27
N SER A 374 32.50 -21.77 14.15
CA SER A 374 31.72 -22.55 13.21
C SER A 374 30.58 -21.73 12.61
N PHE A 375 30.10 -22.16 11.45
CA PHE A 375 28.89 -21.61 10.84
C PHE A 375 28.08 -22.71 10.15
N ARG A 376 26.79 -22.46 10.01
CA ARG A 376 25.82 -23.32 9.29
C ARG A 376 24.79 -22.45 8.60
N ARG A 377 23.91 -23.03 7.79
CA ARG A 377 22.73 -22.32 7.28
C ARG A 377 21.83 -21.87 8.44
N ALA A 378 21.31 -20.66 8.37
CA ALA A 378 20.41 -20.10 9.37
C ALA A 378 19.15 -20.96 9.58
N SER A 379 18.70 -21.65 8.53
CA SER A 379 17.58 -22.60 8.58
C SER A 379 17.86 -23.89 9.38
N SER A 380 19.07 -24.07 9.92
CA SER A 380 19.44 -25.28 10.68
C SER A 380 18.89 -25.31 12.11
N GLY A 381 18.35 -24.20 12.62
CA GLY A 381 17.87 -24.08 14.00
C GLY A 381 18.97 -24.01 15.06
N GLN A 382 20.24 -23.94 14.64
CA GLN A 382 21.38 -23.72 15.53
C GLN A 382 21.31 -22.31 16.12
N ALA A 383 21.53 -22.16 17.43
CA ALA A 383 21.62 -20.86 18.08
C ALA A 383 23.00 -20.22 17.80
N GLY A 384 23.01 -18.92 17.54
CA GLY A 384 24.23 -18.16 17.22
C GLY A 384 23.93 -16.80 16.63
N VAL A 385 24.97 -16.11 16.16
CA VAL A 385 24.88 -14.82 15.46
C VAL A 385 24.46 -15.08 14.01
N VAL A 386 23.37 -14.47 13.54
CA VAL A 386 22.88 -14.65 12.16
C VAL A 386 23.37 -13.51 11.29
N ILE A 387 24.07 -13.84 10.19
CA ILE A 387 24.58 -12.87 9.21
C ILE A 387 24.35 -13.47 7.82
N GLY A 388 23.55 -12.78 7.01
CA GLY A 388 23.07 -13.34 5.74
C GLY A 388 22.27 -14.63 5.96
N ASN A 389 22.53 -15.65 5.14
CA ASN A 389 21.89 -16.96 5.25
C ASN A 389 22.63 -17.91 6.21
N HIS A 390 23.59 -17.41 6.99
CA HIS A 390 24.40 -18.21 7.92
C HIS A 390 24.13 -17.86 9.38
N VAL A 391 24.26 -18.86 10.23
CA VAL A 391 24.35 -18.74 11.69
C VAL A 391 25.74 -19.15 12.15
N PHE A 392 26.38 -18.30 12.94
CA PHE A 392 27.75 -18.38 13.44
C PHE A 392 27.76 -18.65 14.94
N PHE A 393 28.55 -19.61 15.42
CA PHE A 393 28.57 -20.08 16.81
C PHE A 393 29.92 -20.64 17.27
#